data_AF-A0A930TTF2-F1
#
_entry.id   AF-A0A930TTF2-F1
#
_cell.length_a   1.000
_cell.length_b   1.000
_cell.length_c   1.000
_cell.angle_alpha   90.00
_cell.angle_beta   90.00
_cell.angle_gamma   90.00
#
_symmetry.space_group_name_H-M   'P 1'
#
loop_
_entity.id
_entity.type
_entity.pdbx_description
1 polymer ?
#
loop_
_entity_poly.entity_id
_entity_poly.type
_entity_poly.pdbx_seq_one_letter_code
_entity_poly.pdbx_strand_id
1 'polypeptide(L)'
;MNSTTSFTAIDPITGLPITPSSTVRNSEDSLKEAIASKNSKQESQEIEIDLRSSFEPMTVEKSESVVMPLITDTLSLTQAKDSSSTQSKTLMLVGGGWQYPATKDPYGVSIYLDFLERAGGVDDAKIGIFTTASSTPRRNGNYYVQDFQDLYDLYLKDEYPNQSIDVEWIPFTLNNQEKKKNNEAFAKSLKEYTGFIFGGGDQSFITESFFNEDPKKGTRTTTPVLRALKRQFNNGAVIAGTSAGTAVQSGKPMITEGESFESLVNDPIPLIGSPPLKPELYYNPLGGLNLFKYGLLDTHFSERGRQGRIIRLAAESGQDVAYGVDENTALIVSNIDTPKVKMDVLGENGVFISDLSDAKVKDKKYWSISGVNTTYITEGDQYDPLTNAAKFPDKSRFRGTLDTKPKSHNIFSRKNREGAWTDPREFTETAIDLFESKVAIAKGKTRETDPVQYQVTLEKAKDSHGFRGFDGQDVERLSFANLSVDIGPIL
;
A
#
# COMPACT_ATOMS: atom_id res chain seq x y z
N MET A 1 33.57 32.33 21.21
CA MET A 1 33.98 31.06 20.57
C MET A 1 32.71 30.34 20.19
N ASN A 2 32.35 30.37 18.91
CA ASN A 2 31.13 29.75 18.40
C ASN A 2 31.39 28.26 18.16
N SER A 3 30.64 27.38 18.83
CA SER A 3 30.61 25.95 18.54
C SER A 3 29.34 25.61 17.77
N THR A 4 29.47 25.42 16.46
CA THR A 4 28.45 24.81 15.60
C THR A 4 28.39 23.30 15.86
N THR A 5 27.32 22.82 16.47
CA THR A 5 26.95 21.40 16.50
C THR A 5 26.27 21.03 15.19
N SER A 6 26.86 20.10 14.43
CA SER A 6 26.25 19.47 13.26
C SER A 6 25.24 18.40 13.70
N PHE A 7 24.04 18.43 13.14
CA PHE A 7 23.04 17.37 13.31
C PHE A 7 23.13 16.41 12.12
N THR A 8 23.43 15.14 12.39
CA THR A 8 23.38 14.06 11.40
C THR A 8 21.93 13.58 11.29
N ALA A 9 21.38 13.53 10.07
CA ALA A 9 20.04 12.98 9.84
C ALA A 9 20.05 11.45 10.03
N ILE A 10 19.00 10.91 10.65
CA ILE A 10 18.83 9.49 11.00
C ILE A 10 17.55 9.00 10.32
N ASP A 11 17.61 7.82 9.70
CA ASP A 11 16.45 7.18 9.07
C ASP A 11 15.39 6.82 10.15
N PRO A 12 14.14 7.29 10.02
CA PRO A 12 13.09 7.08 11.01
C PRO A 12 12.53 5.64 11.06
N ILE A 13 12.84 4.78 10.09
CA ILE A 13 12.42 3.38 10.04
C ILE A 13 13.47 2.46 10.68
N THR A 14 14.75 2.74 10.45
CA THR A 14 15.85 1.83 10.84
C THR A 14 16.69 2.33 12.01
N GLY A 15 16.62 3.63 12.36
CA GLY A 15 17.37 4.23 13.46
C GLY A 15 18.88 4.37 13.18
N LEU A 16 19.33 4.18 11.94
CA LEU A 16 20.73 4.30 11.54
C LEU A 16 21.06 5.70 10.97
N PRO A 17 22.31 6.18 11.13
CA PRO A 17 22.75 7.44 10.52
C PRO A 17 22.67 7.36 9.00
N ILE A 18 22.08 8.38 8.37
CA ILE A 18 22.04 8.48 6.91
C ILE A 18 23.46 8.81 6.44
N THR A 19 24.16 7.81 5.89
CA THR A 19 25.41 8.03 5.15
C THR A 19 25.07 8.37 3.70
N PRO A 20 25.69 9.40 3.09
CA PRO A 20 25.45 9.70 1.69
C PRO A 20 26.06 8.57 0.84
N SER A 21 25.20 7.68 0.36
CA SER A 21 25.57 6.68 -0.65
C SER A 21 25.77 7.39 -1.98
N SER A 22 26.97 7.23 -2.53
CA SER A 22 27.46 7.80 -3.76
C SER A 22 26.76 7.19 -4.99
N THR A 23 25.67 7.80 -5.44
CA THR A 23 25.24 7.82 -6.85
C THR A 23 24.17 8.90 -7.06
N VAL A 24 24.56 10.16 -6.87
CA VAL A 24 23.92 11.30 -7.52
C VAL A 24 25.05 12.08 -8.17
N ARG A 25 25.28 11.87 -9.46
CA ARG A 25 26.12 12.78 -10.24
C ARG A 25 25.31 14.06 -10.43
N ASN A 26 25.76 15.12 -9.77
CA ASN A 26 25.29 16.48 -10.00
C ASN A 26 25.35 16.82 -11.49
N SER A 27 24.19 17.11 -12.08
CA SER A 27 24.01 17.49 -13.47
C SER A 27 24.27 18.98 -13.72
N GLU A 28 25.36 19.53 -13.18
CA GLU A 28 25.82 20.89 -13.54
C GLU A 28 27.23 20.91 -14.15
N ASP A 29 27.99 19.82 -14.07
CA ASP A 29 29.31 19.71 -14.75
C ASP A 29 29.24 19.00 -16.12
N SER A 30 28.10 18.45 -16.51
CA SER A 30 27.91 17.77 -17.82
C SER A 30 27.52 18.70 -18.97
N LEU A 31 27.23 19.97 -18.68
CA LEU A 31 26.90 21.00 -19.67
C LEU A 31 28.13 21.82 -20.11
N LYS A 32 29.29 21.62 -19.47
CA LYS A 32 30.56 22.28 -19.83
C LYS A 32 31.48 21.45 -20.72
N GLU A 33 31.20 20.17 -20.93
CA GLU A 33 31.97 19.32 -21.88
C GLU A 33 31.29 19.11 -23.24
N ALA A 34 30.04 19.56 -23.43
CA ALA A 34 29.32 19.42 -24.70
C ALA A 34 29.44 20.63 -25.66
N ILE A 35 30.11 21.72 -25.26
CA ILE A 35 30.31 22.92 -26.10
C ILE A 35 31.74 23.01 -26.67
N ALA A 36 32.65 22.10 -26.31
CA ALA A 36 34.03 22.06 -26.80
C ALA A 36 34.27 21.00 -27.89
N SER A 37 33.56 21.06 -29.02
CA SER A 37 34.03 20.42 -30.26
C SER A 37 33.42 21.02 -31.52
N LYS A 38 33.69 22.30 -31.80
CA LYS A 38 33.73 22.83 -33.18
C LYS A 38 34.42 24.20 -33.20
N ASN A 39 35.64 24.21 -33.78
CA ASN A 39 36.41 25.36 -34.25
C ASN A 39 36.94 26.32 -33.15
N SER A 40 38.19 26.77 -33.13
CA SER A 40 39.37 26.56 -33.96
C SER A 40 40.58 27.20 -33.25
N LYS A 41 41.78 26.73 -33.57
CA LYS A 41 43.06 27.47 -33.66
C LYS A 41 43.15 28.87 -33.02
N GLN A 42 44.15 28.96 -32.14
CA GLN A 42 45.17 30.01 -32.02
C GLN A 42 44.78 31.47 -31.77
N GLU A 43 45.46 31.99 -30.73
CA GLU A 43 45.98 33.35 -30.57
C GLU A 43 45.08 34.45 -30.00
N SER A 44 45.32 34.72 -28.70
CA SER A 44 45.93 35.94 -28.14
C SER A 44 45.34 37.33 -28.44
N GLN A 45 45.30 38.11 -27.34
CA GLN A 45 45.34 39.58 -27.20
C GLN A 45 44.03 40.37 -27.03
N GLU A 46 43.78 40.72 -25.75
CA GLU A 46 43.78 42.08 -25.18
C GLU A 46 42.86 43.22 -25.74
N ILE A 47 42.14 43.79 -24.76
CA ILE A 47 41.74 45.21 -24.57
C ILE A 47 40.34 45.65 -25.05
N GLU A 48 39.46 45.76 -24.04
CA GLU A 48 38.64 46.92 -23.64
C GLU A 48 38.10 47.91 -24.72
N ILE A 49 36.78 48.14 -24.73
CA ILE A 49 36.12 49.42 -24.43
C ILE A 49 34.60 49.36 -24.69
N ASP A 50 33.87 49.95 -23.74
CA ASP A 50 32.45 50.32 -23.62
C ASP A 50 31.80 50.94 -24.88
N LEU A 51 30.48 50.79 -25.04
CA LEU A 51 29.57 51.83 -25.59
C LEU A 51 28.09 51.40 -25.58
N ARG A 52 27.24 52.31 -25.10
CA ARG A 52 25.78 52.25 -24.97
C ARG A 52 25.01 52.37 -26.30
N SER A 53 23.74 51.93 -26.22
CA SER A 53 22.54 52.27 -27.03
C SER A 53 22.45 51.63 -28.43
N SER A 54 21.32 51.07 -28.88
CA SER A 54 19.99 51.68 -28.97
C SER A 54 18.91 50.68 -29.43
N PHE A 55 17.68 50.85 -28.91
CA PHE A 55 16.31 50.50 -29.40
C PHE A 55 16.00 49.10 -29.99
N GLU A 56 15.15 48.21 -29.42
CA GLU A 56 13.67 48.19 -29.13
C GLU A 56 12.87 47.30 -30.15
N PRO A 57 11.64 46.82 -29.85
CA PRO A 57 11.36 45.42 -29.51
C PRO A 57 10.40 44.67 -30.48
N MET A 58 10.29 43.34 -30.36
CA MET A 58 9.16 42.57 -30.91
C MET A 58 8.58 41.58 -29.88
N THR A 59 7.41 41.99 -29.38
CA THR A 59 6.22 41.22 -28.94
C THR A 59 6.36 39.72 -28.69
N VAL A 60 6.12 39.32 -27.44
CA VAL A 60 5.75 37.96 -27.01
C VAL A 60 4.23 37.87 -26.97
N GLU A 61 3.65 36.99 -27.78
CA GLU A 61 2.28 36.52 -27.59
C GLU A 61 2.22 35.57 -26.39
N LYS A 62 1.24 35.82 -25.52
CA LYS A 62 0.88 34.95 -24.39
C LYS A 62 0.33 33.63 -24.94
N SER A 63 0.94 32.50 -24.57
CA SER A 63 0.24 31.21 -24.60
C SER A 63 -0.42 30.96 -23.24
N GLU A 64 -1.73 30.78 -23.29
CA GLU A 64 -2.63 30.58 -22.16
C GLU A 64 -2.31 29.30 -21.38
N SER A 65 -2.54 29.37 -20.07
CA SER A 65 -2.61 28.24 -19.16
C SER A 65 -3.69 27.26 -19.62
N VAL A 66 -3.31 26.00 -19.85
CA VAL A 66 -4.27 24.91 -20.08
C VAL A 66 -4.98 24.63 -18.75
N VAL A 67 -6.18 25.18 -18.62
CA VAL A 67 -7.14 24.84 -17.56
C VAL A 67 -7.83 23.54 -17.99
N MET A 68 -7.72 22.49 -17.18
CA MET A 68 -8.50 21.26 -17.38
C MET A 68 -9.99 21.54 -17.17
N PRO A 69 -10.88 21.11 -18.07
CA PRO A 69 -12.31 21.19 -17.81
C PRO A 69 -12.73 20.08 -16.84
N LEU A 70 -13.11 20.47 -15.61
CA LEU A 70 -13.97 19.64 -14.77
C LEU A 70 -15.31 19.46 -15.47
N ILE A 71 -15.65 18.21 -15.80
CA ILE A 71 -17.01 17.84 -16.22
C ILE A 71 -17.90 18.00 -15.00
N THR A 72 -18.64 19.11 -14.94
CA THR A 72 -19.68 19.36 -13.95
C THR A 72 -21.02 18.94 -14.54
N ASP A 73 -21.35 17.65 -14.44
CA ASP A 73 -22.74 17.22 -14.61
C ASP A 73 -23.51 17.54 -13.32
N THR A 74 -24.12 18.73 -13.30
CA THR A 74 -25.10 19.11 -12.28
C THR A 74 -26.37 18.26 -12.43
N LEU A 75 -26.41 17.11 -11.77
CA LEU A 75 -27.64 16.38 -11.50
C LEU A 75 -28.36 17.04 -10.31
N SER A 76 -29.40 17.80 -10.63
CA SER A 76 -30.39 18.25 -9.66
C SER A 76 -31.10 17.04 -9.05
N LEU A 77 -30.78 16.73 -7.80
CA LEU A 77 -31.49 15.76 -6.97
C LEU A 77 -32.19 16.49 -5.82
N THR A 78 -33.37 17.04 -6.11
CA THR A 78 -34.40 17.13 -5.07
C THR A 78 -34.99 15.74 -4.89
N GLN A 79 -34.48 14.97 -3.92
CA GLN A 79 -35.18 13.81 -3.38
C GLN A 79 -35.30 13.91 -1.87
N ALA A 80 -36.52 13.64 -1.43
CA ALA A 80 -36.96 13.63 -0.05
C ALA A 80 -36.05 12.75 0.81
N LYS A 81 -35.90 13.15 2.08
CA LYS A 81 -35.33 12.33 3.15
C LYS A 81 -36.11 11.01 3.24
N ASP A 82 -35.62 9.99 2.54
CA ASP A 82 -36.03 8.62 2.76
C ASP A 82 -35.22 8.09 3.94
N SER A 83 -35.85 8.08 5.11
CA SER A 83 -35.25 7.67 6.38
C SER A 83 -35.13 6.15 6.45
N SER A 84 -34.20 5.55 5.70
CA SER A 84 -33.75 4.15 5.88
C SER A 84 -32.50 3.76 5.06
N SER A 85 -31.66 4.67 4.56
CA SER A 85 -30.39 4.26 3.92
C SER A 85 -29.37 3.87 5.00
N THR A 86 -29.09 2.57 5.15
CA THR A 86 -27.86 2.14 5.83
C THR A 86 -26.67 2.81 5.12
N GLN A 87 -25.99 3.73 5.78
CA GLN A 87 -24.83 4.42 5.21
C GLN A 87 -23.76 3.40 4.81
N SER A 88 -23.12 3.64 3.66
CA SER A 88 -22.14 2.72 3.11
C SER A 88 -20.92 2.64 4.02
N LYS A 89 -20.52 1.41 4.37
CA LYS A 89 -19.30 1.14 5.15
C LYS A 89 -18.11 1.04 4.19
N THR A 90 -17.08 1.83 4.45
CA THR A 90 -15.88 1.88 3.60
C THR A 90 -14.60 1.65 4.40
N LEU A 91 -13.80 0.68 3.95
CA LEU A 91 -12.41 0.50 4.38
C LEU A 91 -11.45 0.94 3.30
N MET A 92 -10.36 1.59 3.69
CA MET A 92 -9.24 1.87 2.81
C MET A 92 -7.99 1.18 3.35
N LEU A 93 -7.52 0.17 2.64
CA LEU A 93 -6.43 -0.70 3.07
C LEU A 93 -5.17 -0.34 2.29
N VAL A 94 -4.29 0.46 2.88
CA VAL A 94 -3.04 0.89 2.24
C VAL A 94 -1.92 -0.11 2.57
N GLY A 95 -1.17 -0.57 1.58
CA GLY A 95 -0.16 -1.61 1.78
C GLY A 95 1.03 -1.18 2.63
N GLY A 96 1.28 0.12 2.74
CA GLY A 96 2.46 0.67 3.42
C GLY A 96 3.19 1.65 2.51
N GLY A 97 4.21 2.33 3.01
CA GLY A 97 4.96 3.31 2.18
C GLY A 97 4.07 4.41 1.60
N TRP A 98 2.95 4.72 2.25
CA TRP A 98 2.00 5.75 1.81
C TRP A 98 2.73 7.09 1.74
N GLN A 99 2.92 7.60 0.53
CA GLN A 99 3.63 8.86 0.32
C GLN A 99 2.80 10.03 0.85
N TYR A 100 3.47 10.93 1.57
CA TYR A 100 2.84 12.07 2.24
C TYR A 100 2.69 13.25 1.27
N PRO A 101 1.67 14.11 1.44
CA PRO A 101 1.35 15.15 0.46
C PRO A 101 2.50 16.12 0.14
N ALA A 102 3.41 16.37 1.09
CA ALA A 102 4.58 17.21 0.87
C ALA A 102 5.61 16.64 -0.13
N THR A 103 5.61 15.32 -0.41
CA THR A 103 6.43 14.76 -1.49
C THR A 103 5.91 15.12 -2.87
N LYS A 104 4.63 15.52 -2.96
CA LYS A 104 3.88 15.72 -4.21
C LYS A 104 3.82 14.48 -5.10
N ASP A 105 3.97 13.30 -4.49
CA ASP A 105 3.67 12.05 -5.16
C ASP A 105 2.16 11.98 -5.47
N PRO A 106 1.75 11.87 -6.74
CA PRO A 106 0.34 11.94 -7.11
C PRO A 106 -0.49 10.79 -6.54
N TYR A 107 0.10 9.62 -6.36
CA TYR A 107 -0.58 8.43 -5.84
C TYR A 107 -0.82 8.53 -4.33
N GLY A 108 0.19 8.97 -3.58
CA GLY A 108 0.03 9.26 -2.15
C GLY A 108 -1.05 10.31 -1.91
N VAL A 109 -0.98 11.41 -2.66
CA VAL A 109 -1.95 12.51 -2.59
C VAL A 109 -3.37 12.05 -2.93
N SER A 110 -3.56 11.25 -3.98
CA SER A 110 -4.90 10.77 -4.37
C SER A 110 -5.55 9.91 -3.29
N ILE A 111 -4.77 9.08 -2.58
CA ILE A 111 -5.27 8.29 -1.45
C ILE A 111 -5.71 9.20 -0.29
N TYR A 112 -4.97 10.27 0.02
CA TYR A 112 -5.38 11.24 1.05
C TYR A 112 -6.66 12.00 0.66
N LEU A 113 -6.79 12.41 -0.60
CA LEU A 113 -7.97 13.09 -1.11
C LEU A 113 -9.21 12.19 -1.09
N ASP A 114 -9.11 10.95 -1.57
CA ASP A 114 -10.22 9.99 -1.54
C ASP A 114 -10.63 9.66 -0.09
N PHE A 115 -9.68 9.53 0.84
CA PHE A 115 -9.99 9.36 2.25
C PHE A 115 -10.76 10.56 2.82
N LEU A 116 -10.29 11.79 2.55
CA LEU A 116 -10.90 13.02 3.03
C LEU A 116 -12.34 13.16 2.50
N GLU A 117 -12.54 12.94 1.20
CA GLU A 117 -13.87 12.97 0.58
C GLU A 117 -14.83 12.00 1.28
N ARG A 118 -14.39 10.76 1.51
CA ARG A 118 -15.19 9.74 2.21
C ARG A 118 -15.42 10.05 3.69
N ALA A 119 -14.54 10.83 4.30
CA ALA A 119 -14.72 11.32 5.66
C ALA A 119 -15.67 12.52 5.74
N GLY A 120 -16.12 13.10 4.62
CA GLY A 120 -17.02 14.25 4.59
C GLY A 120 -16.44 15.51 3.92
N GLY A 121 -15.29 15.42 3.26
CA GLY A 121 -14.64 16.56 2.61
C GLY A 121 -14.10 17.59 3.62
N VAL A 122 -13.70 18.75 3.13
CA VAL A 122 -13.13 19.82 3.97
C VAL A 122 -14.15 20.37 4.98
N ASP A 123 -15.44 20.37 4.61
CA ASP A 123 -16.53 20.94 5.43
C ASP A 123 -16.89 20.08 6.65
N ASP A 124 -17.09 18.77 6.45
CA ASP A 124 -17.71 17.89 7.45
C ASP A 124 -16.75 16.84 8.04
N ALA A 125 -15.54 16.69 7.49
CA ALA A 125 -14.63 15.67 7.98
C ALA A 125 -14.07 16.01 9.35
N LYS A 126 -14.22 15.06 10.30
CA LYS A 126 -13.50 15.01 11.57
C LYS A 126 -12.70 13.72 11.65
N ILE A 127 -11.38 13.83 11.56
CA ILE A 127 -10.47 12.72 11.33
C ILE A 127 -9.66 12.41 12.60
N GLY A 128 -9.75 11.15 13.06
CA GLY A 128 -9.01 10.65 14.21
C GLY A 128 -7.85 9.75 13.81
N ILE A 129 -6.62 10.12 14.18
CA ILE A 129 -5.42 9.33 13.88
C ILE A 129 -5.04 8.44 15.07
N PHE A 130 -5.06 7.12 14.87
CA PHE A 130 -4.52 6.12 15.78
C PHE A 130 -3.13 5.67 15.32
N THR A 131 -2.10 6.03 16.07
CA THR A 131 -0.73 5.53 15.88
C THR A 131 -0.35 4.49 16.91
N THR A 132 -1.34 3.73 17.41
CA THR A 132 -1.20 2.72 18.47
C THR A 132 -0.14 1.66 18.16
N ALA A 133 0.05 1.31 16.88
CA ALA A 133 1.07 0.37 16.42
C ALA A 133 2.51 0.90 16.54
N SER A 134 2.70 2.22 16.59
CA SER A 134 4.02 2.82 16.52
C SER A 134 4.75 2.78 17.87
N SER A 135 6.07 2.58 17.81
CA SER A 135 6.98 2.76 18.94
C SER A 135 7.17 4.25 19.33
N THR A 136 6.83 5.18 18.44
CA THR A 136 6.88 6.63 18.66
C THR A 136 5.53 7.31 18.34
N PRO A 137 4.44 6.90 19.01
CA PRO A 137 3.08 7.16 18.56
C PRO A 137 2.75 8.65 18.45
N ARG A 138 3.20 9.48 19.41
CA ARG A 138 2.96 10.94 19.35
C ARG A 138 3.65 11.60 18.15
N ARG A 139 4.87 11.20 17.83
CA ARG A 139 5.63 11.75 16.71
C ARG A 139 4.92 11.42 15.40
N ASN A 140 4.61 10.15 15.19
CA ASN A 140 3.91 9.71 13.98
C ASN A 140 2.51 10.33 13.88
N GLY A 141 1.80 10.48 15.02
CA GLY A 141 0.49 11.13 15.04
C GLY A 141 0.56 12.59 14.60
N ASN A 142 1.58 13.32 15.07
CA ASN A 142 1.82 14.68 14.62
C ASN A 142 2.19 14.76 13.13
N TYR A 143 2.88 13.77 12.59
CA TYR A 143 3.17 13.71 11.15
C TYR A 143 1.89 13.56 10.32
N TYR A 144 0.98 12.65 10.67
CA TYR A 144 -0.32 12.57 9.96
C TYR A 144 -1.12 13.88 10.04
N VAL A 145 -1.12 14.56 11.19
CA VAL A 145 -1.77 15.87 11.32
C VAL A 145 -1.12 16.89 10.38
N GLN A 146 0.21 16.90 10.30
CA GLN A 146 0.95 17.75 9.36
C GLN A 146 0.65 17.36 7.89
N ASP A 147 0.56 16.08 7.57
CA ASP A 147 0.27 15.62 6.21
C ASP A 147 -1.07 16.16 5.70
N PHE A 148 -2.11 16.20 6.54
CA PHE A 148 -3.39 16.81 6.19
C PHE A 148 -3.33 18.34 6.09
N GLN A 149 -2.46 19.00 6.87
CA GLN A 149 -2.22 20.44 6.71
C GLN A 149 -1.52 20.72 5.37
N ASP A 150 -0.52 19.92 5.02
CA ASP A 150 0.19 20.00 3.75
C ASP A 150 -0.75 19.69 2.58
N LEU A 151 -1.63 18.68 2.71
CA LEU A 151 -2.67 18.39 1.73
C LEU A 151 -3.55 19.61 1.47
N TYR A 152 -4.02 20.24 2.54
CA TYR A 152 -4.89 21.41 2.44
C TYR A 152 -4.16 22.58 1.79
N ASP A 153 -2.98 22.95 2.28
CA ASP A 153 -2.22 24.09 1.80
C ASP A 153 -1.75 23.93 0.35
N LEU A 154 -1.43 22.71 -0.08
CA LEU A 154 -0.93 22.44 -1.43
C LEU A 154 -2.04 22.23 -2.48
N TYR A 155 -3.19 21.67 -2.09
CA TYR A 155 -4.19 21.20 -3.06
C TYR A 155 -5.59 21.76 -2.89
N LEU A 156 -5.98 22.26 -1.71
CA LEU A 156 -7.38 22.59 -1.40
C LEU A 156 -7.61 24.05 -1.02
N LYS A 157 -6.57 24.78 -0.59
CA LYS A 157 -6.68 26.14 -0.06
C LYS A 157 -7.32 27.14 -1.01
N ASP A 158 -7.02 27.05 -2.31
CA ASP A 158 -7.58 27.98 -3.30
C ASP A 158 -9.10 27.79 -3.47
N GLU A 159 -9.59 26.54 -3.33
CA GLU A 159 -11.00 26.20 -3.42
C GLU A 159 -11.75 26.46 -2.09
N TYR A 160 -11.08 26.27 -0.95
CA TYR A 160 -11.67 26.36 0.39
C TYR A 160 -11.00 27.44 1.29
N PRO A 161 -10.77 28.70 0.86
CA PRO A 161 -9.79 29.63 1.45
C PRO A 161 -9.98 30.02 2.93
N ASN A 162 -11.14 29.74 3.53
CA ASN A 162 -11.45 30.07 4.92
C ASN A 162 -11.72 28.84 5.80
N GLN A 163 -11.29 27.66 5.35
CA GLN A 163 -11.51 26.41 6.06
C GLN A 163 -10.19 25.75 6.49
N SER A 164 -10.32 24.59 7.13
CA SER A 164 -9.22 23.71 7.48
C SER A 164 -9.78 22.32 7.70
N ILE A 165 -8.99 21.29 7.43
CA ILE A 165 -9.38 19.91 7.73
C ILE A 165 -9.33 19.69 9.25
N ASP A 166 -10.44 19.28 9.87
CA ASP A 166 -10.47 18.90 11.29
C ASP A 166 -9.84 17.51 11.45
N VAL A 167 -8.58 17.49 11.87
CA VAL A 167 -7.79 16.28 12.07
C VAL A 167 -7.03 16.37 13.39
N GLU A 168 -7.07 15.28 14.17
CA GLU A 168 -6.31 15.20 15.40
C GLU A 168 -5.73 13.81 15.66
N TRP A 169 -4.58 13.80 16.34
CA TRP A 169 -4.01 12.59 16.88
C TRP A 169 -4.75 12.17 18.15
N ILE A 170 -5.28 10.94 18.17
CA ILE A 170 -5.93 10.37 19.34
C ILE A 170 -4.85 9.67 20.19
N PRO A 171 -4.56 10.13 21.42
CA PRO A 171 -3.49 9.56 22.24
C PRO A 171 -3.93 8.24 22.90
N PHE A 172 -4.15 7.20 22.09
CA PHE A 172 -4.45 5.83 22.51
C PHE A 172 -3.30 4.92 22.08
N THR A 173 -2.48 4.56 23.04
CA THR A 173 -1.18 3.90 22.80
C THR A 173 -0.98 2.76 23.78
N LEU A 174 -0.03 1.87 23.50
CA LEU A 174 0.30 0.76 24.39
C LEU A 174 0.58 1.23 25.84
N ASN A 175 1.22 2.38 26.01
CA ASN A 175 1.57 2.92 27.33
C ASN A 175 0.37 3.40 28.17
N ASN A 176 -0.80 3.61 27.56
CA ASN A 176 -1.99 4.07 28.27
C ASN A 176 -3.24 3.23 28.01
N GLN A 177 -3.13 2.15 27.21
CA GLN A 177 -4.27 1.36 26.77
C GLN A 177 -5.08 0.78 27.93
N GLU A 178 -4.43 0.29 28.99
CA GLU A 178 -5.12 -0.26 30.17
C GLU A 178 -6.03 0.76 30.88
N LYS A 179 -5.66 2.05 30.85
CA LYS A 179 -6.46 3.14 31.45
C LYS A 179 -7.60 3.60 30.53
N LYS A 180 -7.47 3.37 29.21
CA LYS A 180 -8.35 3.95 28.19
C LYS A 180 -9.29 2.96 27.53
N LYS A 181 -8.88 1.71 27.30
CA LYS A 181 -9.64 0.74 26.49
C LYS A 181 -11.03 0.46 27.06
N ASN A 182 -11.15 0.45 28.39
CA ASN A 182 -12.42 0.26 29.11
C ASN A 182 -13.02 1.57 29.67
N ASN A 183 -12.51 2.74 29.25
CA ASN A 183 -13.02 4.04 29.69
C ASN A 183 -14.19 4.50 28.79
N GLU A 184 -15.41 4.54 29.34
CA GLU A 184 -16.62 4.89 28.59
C GLU A 184 -16.65 6.35 28.12
N ALA A 185 -16.04 7.29 28.85
CA ALA A 185 -15.97 8.69 28.41
C ALA A 185 -15.06 8.84 27.18
N PHE A 186 -13.92 8.14 27.17
CA PHE A 186 -13.03 8.08 26.02
C PHE A 186 -13.68 7.35 24.84
N ALA A 187 -14.38 6.24 25.07
CA ALA A 187 -15.14 5.56 24.01
C ALA A 187 -16.23 6.48 23.43
N LYS A 188 -16.92 7.27 24.26
CA LYS A 188 -17.96 8.21 23.82
C LYS A 188 -17.40 9.35 22.97
N SER A 189 -16.18 9.84 23.23
CA SER A 189 -15.58 10.91 22.44
C SER A 189 -15.35 10.50 20.98
N LEU A 190 -15.23 9.19 20.70
CA LEU A 190 -15.10 8.69 19.33
C LEU A 190 -16.34 8.92 18.46
N LYS A 191 -17.49 9.30 19.04
CA LYS A 191 -18.75 9.51 18.30
C LYS A 191 -18.68 10.67 17.30
N GLU A 192 -17.77 11.62 17.50
CA GLU A 192 -17.72 12.84 16.69
C GLU A 192 -16.93 12.66 15.39
N TYR A 193 -16.09 11.63 15.28
CA TYR A 193 -15.29 11.41 14.09
C TYR A 193 -16.09 10.73 12.98
N THR A 194 -15.80 11.18 11.76
CA THR A 194 -16.32 10.67 10.49
C THR A 194 -15.27 9.89 9.71
N GLY A 195 -14.00 9.97 10.09
CA GLY A 195 -12.91 9.17 9.54
C GLY A 195 -11.89 8.76 10.61
N PHE A 196 -11.34 7.55 10.49
CA PHE A 196 -10.21 7.11 11.32
C PHE A 196 -9.08 6.57 10.48
N ILE A 197 -7.84 6.88 10.85
CA ILE A 197 -6.64 6.29 10.25
C ILE A 197 -5.87 5.50 11.29
N PHE A 198 -5.52 4.26 10.97
CA PHE A 198 -4.59 3.44 11.72
C PHE A 198 -3.21 3.49 11.06
N GLY A 199 -2.23 4.07 11.75
CA GLY A 199 -0.85 4.14 11.28
C GLY A 199 -0.10 2.80 11.38
N GLY A 200 1.09 2.75 10.77
CA GLY A 200 1.97 1.59 10.78
C GLY A 200 2.72 1.35 12.11
N GLY A 201 3.40 0.20 12.19
CA GLY A 201 4.16 -0.26 13.36
C GLY A 201 3.95 -1.76 13.60
N ASP A 202 3.65 -2.17 14.84
CA ASP A 202 3.25 -3.54 15.19
C ASP A 202 1.73 -3.64 15.36
N GLN A 203 1.07 -4.42 14.51
CA GLN A 203 -0.38 -4.67 14.53
C GLN A 203 -0.86 -5.36 15.82
N SER A 204 0.01 -6.11 16.50
CA SER A 204 -0.32 -6.74 17.79
C SER A 204 -0.52 -5.72 18.90
N PHE A 205 0.12 -4.54 18.85
CA PHE A 205 -0.16 -3.45 19.81
C PHE A 205 -1.58 -2.89 19.63
N ILE A 206 -2.10 -2.90 18.40
CA ILE A 206 -3.48 -2.50 18.14
C ILE A 206 -4.43 -3.55 18.72
N THR A 207 -4.21 -4.86 18.49
CA THR A 207 -5.08 -5.88 19.08
C THR A 207 -5.05 -5.85 20.61
N GLU A 208 -3.88 -5.69 21.22
CA GLU A 208 -3.73 -5.59 22.68
C GLU A 208 -4.48 -4.37 23.27
N SER A 209 -4.51 -3.26 22.52
CA SER A 209 -5.19 -2.04 22.96
C SER A 209 -6.70 -2.09 22.76
N PHE A 210 -7.17 -2.65 21.64
CA PHE A 210 -8.60 -2.63 21.26
C PHE A 210 -9.38 -3.85 21.76
N PHE A 211 -8.71 -4.90 22.24
CA PHE A 211 -9.33 -6.06 22.86
C PHE A 211 -8.91 -6.24 24.32
N ASN A 212 -9.74 -6.93 25.10
CA ASN A 212 -9.29 -7.58 26.34
C ASN A 212 -8.91 -9.01 25.99
N GLU A 213 -7.61 -9.32 25.96
CA GLU A 213 -7.09 -10.62 25.54
C GLU A 213 -6.56 -11.42 26.73
N ASP A 214 -6.76 -12.74 26.68
CA ASP A 214 -6.09 -13.71 27.53
C ASP A 214 -5.31 -14.66 26.61
N PRO A 215 -4.03 -14.36 26.29
CA PRO A 215 -3.21 -15.15 25.40
C PRO A 215 -3.06 -16.61 25.86
N LYS A 216 -3.05 -16.85 27.18
CA LYS A 216 -2.91 -18.19 27.76
C LYS A 216 -4.15 -19.06 27.50
N LYS A 217 -5.33 -18.44 27.50
CA LYS A 217 -6.59 -19.14 27.20
C LYS A 217 -6.97 -19.09 25.72
N GLY A 218 -6.29 -18.30 24.91
CA GLY A 218 -6.67 -18.10 23.51
C GLY A 218 -8.02 -17.38 23.37
N THR A 219 -8.35 -16.44 24.25
CA THR A 219 -9.64 -15.74 24.22
C THR A 219 -9.46 -14.23 24.10
N ARG A 220 -10.44 -13.56 23.48
CA ARG A 220 -10.52 -12.09 23.46
C ARG A 220 -11.96 -11.61 23.57
N THR A 221 -12.15 -10.44 24.19
CA THR A 221 -13.44 -9.74 24.23
C THR A 221 -13.31 -8.30 23.75
N THR A 222 -14.40 -7.74 23.22
CA THR A 222 -14.42 -6.38 22.66
C THR A 222 -14.41 -5.34 23.78
N THR A 223 -13.49 -4.38 23.71
CA THR A 223 -13.45 -3.24 24.63
C THR A 223 -14.54 -2.19 24.28
N PRO A 224 -14.96 -1.34 25.23
CA PRO A 224 -15.79 -0.16 24.94
C PRO A 224 -15.26 0.71 23.79
N VAL A 225 -13.94 0.93 23.73
CA VAL A 225 -13.31 1.72 22.64
C VAL A 225 -13.53 1.05 21.27
N LEU A 226 -13.26 -0.24 21.14
CA LEU A 226 -13.51 -0.96 19.88
C LEU A 226 -14.99 -1.00 19.52
N ARG A 227 -15.88 -1.12 20.52
CA ARG A 227 -17.33 -1.06 20.30
C ARG A 227 -17.76 0.29 19.74
N ALA A 228 -17.22 1.38 20.27
CA ALA A 228 -17.49 2.73 19.80
C ALA A 228 -16.96 2.94 18.36
N LEU A 229 -15.74 2.50 18.07
CA LEU A 229 -15.16 2.52 16.72
C LEU A 229 -16.04 1.78 15.72
N LYS A 230 -16.41 0.52 16.03
CA LYS A 230 -17.29 -0.29 15.17
C LYS A 230 -18.67 0.35 14.98
N ARG A 231 -19.18 1.04 16.00
CA ARG A 231 -20.45 1.78 15.89
C ARG A 231 -20.33 2.94 14.90
N GLN A 232 -19.23 3.71 14.93
CA GLN A 232 -19.01 4.78 13.96
C GLN A 232 -18.82 4.24 12.55
N PHE A 233 -18.03 3.18 12.40
CA PHE A 233 -17.89 2.50 11.11
C PHE A 233 -19.24 2.05 10.55
N ASN A 234 -20.09 1.44 11.39
CA ASN A 234 -21.46 1.08 11.00
C ASN A 234 -22.37 2.27 10.69
N ASN A 235 -22.04 3.47 11.17
CA ASN A 235 -22.70 4.73 10.86
C ASN A 235 -21.96 5.49 9.73
N GLY A 236 -21.30 4.78 8.82
CA GLY A 236 -20.70 5.37 7.62
C GLY A 236 -19.33 6.03 7.81
N ALA A 237 -18.73 6.02 9.00
CA ALA A 237 -17.38 6.55 9.16
C ALA A 237 -16.36 5.69 8.38
N VAL A 238 -15.53 6.33 7.57
CA VAL A 238 -14.46 5.63 6.84
C VAL A 238 -13.34 5.21 7.80
N ILE A 239 -12.80 4.02 7.61
CA ILE A 239 -11.61 3.56 8.34
C ILE A 239 -10.51 3.24 7.33
N ALA A 240 -9.39 3.94 7.45
CA ALA A 240 -8.17 3.64 6.71
C ALA A 240 -7.11 2.99 7.61
N GLY A 241 -6.23 2.21 6.99
CA GLY A 241 -5.06 1.65 7.63
C GLY A 241 -3.88 1.67 6.67
N THR A 242 -2.66 1.78 7.20
CA THR A 242 -1.44 1.56 6.41
C THR A 242 -0.50 0.61 7.12
N SER A 243 0.09 -0.34 6.38
CA SER A 243 0.97 -1.37 6.95
C SER A 243 0.25 -2.14 8.09
N ALA A 244 0.77 -2.12 9.33
CA ALA A 244 0.08 -2.69 10.49
C ALA A 244 -1.38 -2.23 10.66
N GLY A 245 -1.70 -0.98 10.29
CA GLY A 245 -3.06 -0.47 10.32
C GLY A 245 -4.00 -1.15 9.32
N THR A 246 -3.47 -1.66 8.20
CA THR A 246 -4.19 -2.51 7.25
C THR A 246 -4.26 -3.95 7.77
N ALA A 247 -3.13 -4.50 8.23
CA ALA A 247 -3.08 -5.87 8.74
C ALA A 247 -4.10 -6.09 9.87
N VAL A 248 -4.25 -5.13 10.78
CA VAL A 248 -5.22 -5.23 11.88
C VAL A 248 -6.68 -5.22 11.43
N GLN A 249 -7.01 -4.81 10.20
CA GLN A 249 -8.41 -4.86 9.75
C GLN A 249 -8.90 -6.30 9.49
N SER A 250 -7.97 -7.24 9.36
CA SER A 250 -8.21 -8.65 9.11
C SER A 250 -9.26 -9.27 10.04
N GLY A 251 -10.01 -10.21 9.48
CA GLY A 251 -10.72 -11.25 10.23
C GLY A 251 -9.72 -12.24 10.84
N LYS A 252 -10.04 -13.53 10.77
CA LYS A 252 -9.17 -14.60 11.26
C LYS A 252 -8.60 -15.41 10.10
N PRO A 253 -7.31 -15.75 10.10
CA PRO A 253 -6.24 -15.24 10.99
C PRO A 253 -5.74 -13.84 10.57
N MET A 254 -4.79 -13.29 11.32
CA MET A 254 -4.04 -12.08 10.96
C MET A 254 -2.54 -12.39 10.96
N ILE A 255 -1.82 -12.11 9.87
CA ILE A 255 -0.36 -12.25 9.80
C ILE A 255 0.29 -11.25 10.77
N THR A 256 1.23 -11.72 11.59
CA THR A 256 1.99 -10.86 12.51
C THR A 256 3.46 -10.71 12.09
N GLU A 257 4.08 -11.74 11.54
CA GLU A 257 5.45 -11.70 11.01
C GLU A 257 5.67 -12.86 10.01
N GLY A 258 6.72 -12.77 9.19
CA GLY A 258 7.26 -13.94 8.48
C GLY A 258 7.78 -13.63 7.08
N GLU A 259 8.62 -14.51 6.57
CA GLU A 259 9.19 -14.42 5.23
C GLU A 259 8.71 -15.59 4.37
N SER A 260 8.59 -15.40 3.05
CA SER A 260 7.96 -16.39 2.17
C SER A 260 8.72 -17.71 2.12
N PHE A 261 10.06 -17.70 2.08
CA PHE A 261 10.84 -18.93 2.05
C PHE A 261 10.64 -19.75 3.33
N GLU A 262 10.78 -19.10 4.49
CA GLU A 262 10.66 -19.72 5.81
C GLU A 262 9.25 -20.25 6.06
N SER A 263 8.22 -19.58 5.50
CA SER A 263 6.84 -20.05 5.52
C SER A 263 6.64 -21.35 4.74
N LEU A 264 7.39 -21.56 3.65
CA LEU A 264 7.30 -22.80 2.86
C LEU A 264 8.07 -23.95 3.52
N VAL A 265 9.09 -23.64 4.31
CA VAL A 265 9.94 -24.63 4.98
C VAL A 265 9.39 -25.06 6.34
N ASN A 266 8.78 -24.13 7.08
CA ASN A 266 8.32 -24.34 8.45
C ASN A 266 6.80 -24.16 8.56
N ASP A 267 6.20 -24.80 9.54
CA ASP A 267 4.78 -24.62 9.82
C ASP A 267 4.49 -23.21 10.37
N PRO A 268 3.36 -22.59 9.97
CA PRO A 268 2.91 -21.35 10.57
C PRO A 268 2.72 -21.47 12.09
N ILE A 269 3.17 -20.47 12.84
CA ILE A 269 3.17 -20.48 14.31
C ILE A 269 2.06 -19.56 14.84
N PRO A 270 1.01 -20.10 15.50
CA PRO A 270 -0.01 -19.28 16.12
C PRO A 270 0.55 -18.57 17.35
N LEU A 271 0.37 -17.25 17.41
CA LEU A 271 0.81 -16.41 18.53
C LEU A 271 -0.14 -15.23 18.74
N ILE A 272 -0.68 -15.10 19.95
CA ILE A 272 -1.43 -13.92 20.39
C ILE A 272 -0.45 -12.97 21.08
N GLY A 273 -0.22 -11.81 20.48
CA GLY A 273 0.73 -10.81 20.95
C GLY A 273 1.80 -10.50 19.92
N SER A 274 2.78 -9.68 20.31
CA SER A 274 3.88 -9.30 19.42
C SER A 274 4.78 -10.50 19.10
N PRO A 275 5.08 -10.76 17.81
CA PRO A 275 5.98 -11.82 17.41
C PRO A 275 7.43 -11.47 17.74
N PRO A 276 8.30 -12.49 17.90
CA PRO A 276 9.73 -12.25 17.87
C PRO A 276 10.15 -11.75 16.48
N LEU A 277 11.20 -10.91 16.40
CA LEU A 277 11.78 -10.43 15.14
C LEU A 277 12.57 -11.54 14.46
N LYS A 278 11.84 -12.43 13.81
CA LYS A 278 12.29 -13.72 13.30
C LYS A 278 11.57 -14.02 11.98
N PRO A 279 12.23 -14.66 10.99
CA PRO A 279 11.64 -14.82 9.66
C PRO A 279 10.55 -15.89 9.59
N GLU A 280 10.34 -16.68 10.65
CA GLU A 280 9.26 -17.66 10.73
C GLU A 280 7.88 -16.97 10.64
N LEU A 281 6.92 -17.68 10.03
CA LEU A 281 5.56 -17.18 9.85
C LEU A 281 4.78 -17.22 11.16
N TYR A 282 4.64 -16.07 11.80
CA TYR A 282 3.77 -15.90 12.97
C TYR A 282 2.42 -15.30 12.54
N TYR A 283 1.35 -15.78 13.18
CA TYR A 283 0.02 -15.23 12.96
C TYR A 283 -0.79 -15.20 14.24
N ASN A 284 -1.67 -14.21 14.37
CA ASN A 284 -2.66 -14.17 15.44
C ASN A 284 -3.88 -15.00 15.04
N PRO A 285 -4.15 -16.15 15.72
CA PRO A 285 -5.28 -17.01 15.38
C PRO A 285 -6.63 -16.37 15.73
N LEU A 286 -6.65 -15.35 16.57
CA LEU A 286 -7.85 -14.60 16.94
C LEU A 286 -8.15 -13.45 15.96
N GLY A 287 -7.23 -13.18 15.02
CA GLY A 287 -7.41 -12.20 13.97
C GLY A 287 -7.14 -10.76 14.38
N GLY A 288 -7.66 -9.81 13.61
CA GLY A 288 -7.62 -8.38 13.89
C GLY A 288 -8.94 -7.83 14.43
N LEU A 289 -9.28 -6.61 14.01
CA LEU A 289 -10.52 -5.90 14.31
C LEU A 289 -11.75 -6.53 13.62
N ASN A 290 -11.54 -7.40 12.63
CA ASN A 290 -12.58 -8.07 11.86
C ASN A 290 -13.51 -7.09 11.14
N LEU A 291 -12.92 -6.06 10.52
CA LEU A 291 -13.64 -5.13 9.64
C LEU A 291 -13.57 -5.59 8.18
N PHE A 292 -12.44 -6.16 7.76
CA PHE A 292 -12.30 -6.88 6.51
C PHE A 292 -12.58 -8.37 6.72
N LYS A 293 -13.53 -8.93 5.96
CA LYS A 293 -14.03 -10.31 6.14
C LYS A 293 -13.99 -11.15 4.87
N TYR A 294 -13.37 -10.65 3.81
CA TYR A 294 -13.43 -11.24 2.48
C TYR A 294 -12.27 -12.20 2.17
N GLY A 295 -11.36 -12.40 3.13
CA GLY A 295 -10.22 -13.29 3.03
C GLY A 295 -9.06 -12.86 3.93
N LEU A 296 -7.90 -13.48 3.73
CA LEU A 296 -6.66 -13.13 4.42
C LEU A 296 -6.05 -11.85 3.83
N LEU A 297 -5.48 -10.97 4.68
CA LEU A 297 -4.82 -9.75 4.24
C LEU A 297 -3.31 -9.79 4.50
N ASP A 298 -2.57 -9.17 3.61
CA ASP A 298 -1.16 -8.85 3.79
C ASP A 298 -0.79 -7.49 3.17
N THR A 299 0.36 -6.95 3.55
CA THR A 299 0.82 -5.57 3.32
C THR A 299 2.28 -5.54 2.86
N HIS A 300 2.74 -4.41 2.33
CA HIS A 300 4.08 -4.25 1.74
C HIS A 300 4.44 -5.44 0.83
N PHE A 301 3.51 -5.78 -0.03
CA PHE A 301 3.32 -7.16 -0.42
C PHE A 301 4.34 -7.62 -1.46
N SER A 302 4.27 -7.07 -2.67
CA SER A 302 5.19 -7.45 -3.75
C SER A 302 6.61 -6.98 -3.48
N GLU A 303 6.80 -5.81 -2.87
CA GLU A 303 8.13 -5.24 -2.57
C GLU A 303 8.98 -6.15 -1.70
N ARG A 304 8.32 -7.03 -0.93
CA ARG A 304 8.93 -7.95 0.04
C ARG A 304 8.69 -9.41 -0.33
N GLY A 305 8.20 -9.68 -1.54
CA GLY A 305 7.92 -11.02 -2.07
C GLY A 305 7.05 -11.90 -1.16
N ARG A 306 5.99 -11.32 -0.57
CA ARG A 306 5.13 -11.96 0.44
C ARG A 306 4.08 -12.93 -0.13
N GLN A 307 4.14 -13.25 -1.42
CA GLN A 307 3.26 -14.19 -2.11
C GLN A 307 3.33 -15.59 -1.49
N GLY A 308 4.53 -16.09 -1.19
CA GLY A 308 4.71 -17.42 -0.60
C GLY A 308 4.08 -17.53 0.79
N ARG A 309 4.30 -16.53 1.66
CA ARG A 309 3.77 -16.56 3.05
C ARG A 309 2.25 -16.44 3.10
N ILE A 310 1.64 -15.58 2.28
CA ILE A 310 0.19 -15.42 2.29
C ILE A 310 -0.52 -16.67 1.76
N ILE A 311 0.02 -17.29 0.70
CA ILE A 311 -0.51 -18.53 0.13
C ILE A 311 -0.36 -19.68 1.13
N ARG A 312 0.81 -19.79 1.80
CA ARG A 312 1.02 -20.81 2.84
C ARG A 312 0.01 -20.67 3.97
N LEU A 313 -0.20 -19.46 4.50
CA LEU A 313 -1.12 -19.26 5.62
C LEU A 313 -2.58 -19.43 5.20
N ALA A 314 -2.95 -18.99 4.00
CA ALA A 314 -4.30 -19.19 3.47
C ALA A 314 -4.62 -20.70 3.40
N ALA A 315 -3.69 -21.50 2.86
CA ALA A 315 -3.81 -22.95 2.80
C ALA A 315 -3.89 -23.60 4.21
N GLU A 316 -3.04 -23.17 5.15
CA GLU A 316 -3.03 -23.69 6.53
C GLU A 316 -4.33 -23.39 7.28
N SER A 317 -4.86 -22.18 7.10
CA SER A 317 -6.02 -21.68 7.84
C SER A 317 -7.36 -21.90 7.13
N GLY A 318 -7.36 -22.57 5.97
CA GLY A 318 -8.55 -22.85 5.18
C GLY A 318 -9.22 -21.58 4.63
N GLN A 319 -8.44 -20.54 4.32
CA GLN A 319 -8.95 -19.35 3.63
C GLN A 319 -8.91 -19.59 2.13
N ASP A 320 -10.07 -19.44 1.48
CA ASP A 320 -10.19 -19.56 0.03
C ASP A 320 -9.49 -18.43 -0.70
N VAL A 321 -9.58 -17.19 -0.19
CA VAL A 321 -9.05 -16.01 -0.87
C VAL A 321 -8.10 -15.23 0.04
N ALA A 322 -7.04 -14.70 -0.53
CA ALA A 322 -6.12 -13.79 0.14
C ALA A 322 -5.75 -12.59 -0.74
N TYR A 323 -5.48 -11.45 -0.10
CA TYR A 323 -5.22 -10.17 -0.74
C TYR A 323 -3.94 -9.57 -0.18
N GLY A 324 -2.96 -9.36 -1.06
CA GLY A 324 -1.72 -8.67 -0.77
C GLY A 324 -1.74 -7.27 -1.36
N VAL A 325 -1.66 -6.24 -0.52
CA VAL A 325 -1.64 -4.84 -0.96
C VAL A 325 -0.20 -4.33 -1.04
N ASP A 326 0.20 -3.86 -2.21
CA ASP A 326 1.53 -3.30 -2.47
C ASP A 326 1.75 -1.94 -1.79
N GLU A 327 3.00 -1.52 -1.68
CA GLU A 327 3.34 -0.18 -1.15
C GLU A 327 2.75 0.94 -2.04
N ASN A 328 2.49 2.08 -1.40
CA ASN A 328 1.87 3.28 -1.99
C ASN A 328 0.58 3.01 -2.79
N THR A 329 -0.17 1.98 -2.38
CA THR A 329 -1.39 1.49 -3.03
C THR A 329 -2.47 1.20 -1.98
N ALA A 330 -3.71 1.54 -2.29
CA ALA A 330 -4.89 1.30 -1.48
C ALA A 330 -5.86 0.33 -2.16
N LEU A 331 -6.32 -0.66 -1.41
CA LEU A 331 -7.52 -1.43 -1.71
C LEU A 331 -8.71 -0.77 -0.98
N ILE A 332 -9.60 -0.13 -1.74
CA ILE A 332 -10.79 0.53 -1.21
C ILE A 332 -11.95 -0.45 -1.27
N VAL A 333 -12.49 -0.82 -0.10
CA VAL A 333 -13.62 -1.74 0.01
C VAL A 333 -14.87 -0.96 0.41
N SER A 334 -15.78 -0.76 -0.54
CA SER A 334 -17.02 0.00 -0.33
C SER A 334 -18.23 -0.92 -0.14
N ASN A 335 -19.30 -0.41 0.47
CA ASN A 335 -20.56 -1.13 0.68
C ASN A 335 -20.40 -2.46 1.45
N ILE A 336 -19.51 -2.48 2.44
CA ILE A 336 -19.17 -3.69 3.22
C ILE A 336 -20.42 -4.29 3.88
N ASP A 337 -20.48 -5.62 3.97
CA ASP A 337 -21.61 -6.40 4.49
C ASP A 337 -22.93 -6.20 3.71
N THR A 338 -22.85 -5.82 2.43
CA THR A 338 -24.01 -5.74 1.53
C THR A 338 -23.75 -6.51 0.22
N PRO A 339 -24.80 -6.88 -0.55
CA PRO A 339 -24.64 -7.48 -1.88
C PRO A 339 -23.99 -6.57 -2.93
N LYS A 340 -23.75 -5.29 -2.62
CA LYS A 340 -23.12 -4.30 -3.50
C LYS A 340 -21.67 -4.03 -3.13
N VAL A 341 -21.07 -4.87 -2.29
CA VAL A 341 -19.66 -4.74 -1.94
C VAL A 341 -18.82 -4.72 -3.21
N LYS A 342 -17.87 -3.79 -3.26
CA LYS A 342 -16.91 -3.67 -4.34
C LYS A 342 -15.55 -3.29 -3.78
N MET A 343 -14.52 -3.73 -4.48
CA MET A 343 -13.15 -3.37 -4.21
C MET A 343 -12.60 -2.58 -5.41
N ASP A 344 -12.04 -1.41 -5.15
CA ASP A 344 -11.39 -0.57 -6.15
C ASP A 344 -9.91 -0.39 -5.76
N VAL A 345 -9.01 -0.31 -6.74
CA VAL A 345 -7.58 -0.04 -6.50
C VAL A 345 -7.26 1.41 -6.82
N LEU A 346 -6.53 2.06 -5.91
CA LEU A 346 -6.02 3.41 -6.05
C LEU A 346 -4.53 3.44 -5.67
N GLY A 347 -3.70 4.13 -6.45
CA GLY A 347 -2.29 4.36 -6.12
C GLY A 347 -1.30 3.63 -7.04
N GLU A 348 -0.03 3.64 -6.63
CA GLU A 348 1.10 3.46 -7.55
C GLU A 348 1.26 2.04 -8.11
N ASN A 349 0.87 1.01 -7.36
CA ASN A 349 1.11 -0.38 -7.73
C ASN A 349 -0.22 -1.14 -7.83
N GLY A 350 -0.35 -2.28 -7.15
CA GLY A 350 -1.52 -3.11 -7.28
C GLY A 350 -1.84 -3.96 -6.06
N VAL A 351 -2.85 -4.79 -6.26
CA VAL A 351 -3.34 -5.74 -5.27
C VAL A 351 -3.28 -7.12 -5.89
N PHE A 352 -2.51 -8.00 -5.24
CA PHE A 352 -2.40 -9.39 -5.63
C PHE A 352 -3.45 -10.21 -4.89
N ILE A 353 -4.25 -10.95 -5.64
CA ILE A 353 -5.34 -11.76 -5.15
C ILE A 353 -5.03 -13.20 -5.47
N SER A 354 -5.03 -14.07 -4.46
CA SER A 354 -4.90 -15.51 -4.62
C SER A 354 -6.19 -16.21 -4.22
N ASP A 355 -6.76 -16.97 -5.14
CA ASP A 355 -7.88 -17.89 -4.95
C ASP A 355 -7.35 -19.32 -4.89
N LEU A 356 -7.57 -19.98 -3.75
CA LEU A 356 -7.11 -21.30 -3.40
C LEU A 356 -8.25 -22.33 -3.42
N SER A 357 -9.48 -21.97 -3.81
CA SER A 357 -10.66 -22.85 -3.70
C SER A 357 -10.50 -24.19 -4.42
N ASP A 358 -9.74 -24.22 -5.52
CA ASP A 358 -9.43 -25.45 -6.29
C ASP A 358 -7.98 -25.95 -6.09
N ALA A 359 -7.22 -25.29 -5.20
CA ALA A 359 -5.81 -25.60 -4.99
C ALA A 359 -5.61 -26.92 -4.24
N LYS A 360 -4.52 -27.62 -4.56
CA LYS A 360 -4.18 -28.91 -3.97
C LYS A 360 -2.90 -28.82 -3.18
N VAL A 361 -3.02 -28.98 -1.86
CA VAL A 361 -1.89 -29.04 -0.94
C VAL A 361 -1.36 -30.48 -0.87
N LYS A 362 -0.04 -30.63 -0.88
CA LYS A 362 0.65 -31.86 -0.49
C LYS A 362 1.64 -31.52 0.59
N ASP A 363 1.37 -32.06 1.78
CA ASP A 363 2.21 -31.89 2.94
C ASP A 363 2.88 -33.23 3.28
N LYS A 364 4.15 -33.37 2.88
CA LYS A 364 4.95 -34.59 3.09
C LYS A 364 6.26 -34.21 3.79
N LYS A 365 7.41 -34.60 3.24
CA LYS A 365 8.71 -34.15 3.74
C LYS A 365 8.89 -32.63 3.57
N TYR A 366 8.38 -32.09 2.48
CA TYR A 366 8.36 -30.68 2.16
C TYR A 366 6.97 -30.33 1.67
N TRP A 367 6.48 -29.16 2.06
CA TRP A 367 5.18 -28.65 1.68
C TRP A 367 5.15 -28.31 0.18
N SER A 368 3.99 -28.40 -0.45
CA SER A 368 3.77 -27.90 -1.81
C SER A 368 2.29 -27.63 -2.06
N ILE A 369 2.02 -26.74 -3.00
CA ILE A 369 0.67 -26.42 -3.46
C ILE A 369 0.66 -26.32 -4.99
N SER A 370 -0.47 -26.68 -5.60
CA SER A 370 -0.68 -26.57 -7.05
C SER A 370 -2.08 -26.05 -7.36
N GLY A 371 -2.20 -25.32 -8.46
CA GLY A 371 -3.48 -24.80 -8.95
C GLY A 371 -4.02 -23.61 -8.15
N VAL A 372 -3.16 -22.79 -7.57
CA VAL A 372 -3.60 -21.50 -7.00
C VAL A 372 -3.91 -20.56 -8.16
N ASN A 373 -5.13 -20.04 -8.24
CA ASN A 373 -5.49 -19.02 -9.22
C ASN A 373 -5.08 -17.64 -8.66
N THR A 374 -4.38 -16.85 -9.48
CA THR A 374 -3.90 -15.53 -9.05
C THR A 374 -4.30 -14.44 -10.05
N THR A 375 -4.66 -13.28 -9.49
CA THR A 375 -5.07 -12.09 -10.21
C THR A 375 -4.33 -10.90 -9.62
N TYR A 376 -3.78 -10.03 -10.47
CA TYR A 376 -3.15 -8.78 -10.05
C TYR A 376 -3.88 -7.62 -10.72
N ILE A 377 -4.48 -6.78 -9.88
CA ILE A 377 -5.25 -5.60 -10.30
C ILE A 377 -4.49 -4.34 -9.90
N THR A 378 -4.50 -3.32 -10.73
CA THR A 378 -3.83 -2.03 -10.46
C THR A 378 -4.84 -0.89 -10.54
N GLU A 379 -4.39 0.36 -10.34
CA GLU A 379 -5.25 1.54 -10.38
C GLU A 379 -6.29 1.52 -11.51
N GLY A 380 -7.53 1.87 -11.15
CA GLY A 380 -8.71 1.85 -12.02
C GLY A 380 -9.44 0.49 -12.11
N ASP A 381 -8.80 -0.61 -11.71
CA ASP A 381 -9.44 -1.92 -11.72
C ASP A 381 -10.39 -2.12 -10.53
N GLN A 382 -11.33 -3.04 -10.73
CA GLN A 382 -12.34 -3.39 -9.74
C GLN A 382 -12.35 -4.89 -9.47
N TYR A 383 -12.71 -5.27 -8.26
CA TYR A 383 -12.91 -6.66 -7.87
C TYR A 383 -14.19 -6.83 -7.06
N ASP A 384 -14.96 -7.86 -7.39
CA ASP A 384 -16.13 -8.27 -6.62
C ASP A 384 -15.77 -9.48 -5.74
N PRO A 385 -15.67 -9.30 -4.41
CA PRO A 385 -15.27 -10.37 -3.50
C PRO A 385 -16.36 -11.41 -3.24
N LEU A 386 -17.59 -11.22 -3.74
CA LEU A 386 -18.65 -12.22 -3.63
C LEU A 386 -18.67 -13.18 -4.83
N THR A 387 -18.15 -12.72 -5.97
CA THR A 387 -18.09 -13.52 -7.21
C THR A 387 -16.67 -13.89 -7.62
N ASN A 388 -15.67 -13.43 -6.88
CA ASN A 388 -14.24 -13.55 -7.18
C ASN A 388 -13.88 -13.09 -8.60
N ALA A 389 -14.50 -12.00 -9.06
CA ALA A 389 -14.36 -11.53 -10.43
C ALA A 389 -13.71 -10.14 -10.50
N ALA A 390 -12.61 -10.05 -11.24
CA ALA A 390 -11.97 -8.79 -11.60
C ALA A 390 -12.62 -8.15 -12.85
N LYS A 391 -12.67 -6.82 -12.86
CA LYS A 391 -13.07 -5.99 -14.01
C LYS A 391 -11.99 -4.95 -14.27
N PHE A 392 -11.82 -4.64 -15.55
CA PHE A 392 -10.75 -3.79 -16.06
C PHE A 392 -11.36 -2.69 -16.96
N PRO A 393 -12.09 -1.71 -16.41
CA PRO A 393 -12.89 -0.76 -17.21
C PRO A 393 -12.07 0.05 -18.21
N ASP A 394 -10.90 0.50 -17.78
CA ASP A 394 -10.04 1.42 -18.54
C ASP A 394 -8.85 0.70 -19.20
N LYS A 395 -8.86 -0.63 -19.22
CA LYS A 395 -7.78 -1.45 -19.79
C LYS A 395 -8.29 -2.39 -20.86
N SER A 396 -7.45 -2.61 -21.87
CA SER A 396 -7.70 -3.55 -22.94
C SER A 396 -6.89 -4.82 -22.75
N ARG A 397 -7.49 -5.96 -23.13
CA ARG A 397 -6.74 -7.23 -23.18
C ARG A 397 -5.61 -7.12 -24.18
N PHE A 398 -4.44 -7.63 -23.82
CA PHE A 398 -3.32 -7.76 -24.76
C PHE A 398 -2.84 -9.21 -24.85
N ARG A 399 -2.05 -9.49 -25.88
CA ARG A 399 -1.33 -10.76 -26.04
C ARG A 399 0.15 -10.45 -26.07
N GLY A 400 0.92 -11.26 -25.35
CA GLY A 400 2.36 -11.14 -25.35
C GLY A 400 2.97 -11.31 -26.73
N THR A 401 3.92 -10.43 -27.06
CA THR A 401 4.63 -10.40 -28.34
C THR A 401 6.13 -10.67 -28.19
N LEU A 402 6.65 -10.72 -26.96
CA LEU A 402 8.06 -10.94 -26.70
C LEU A 402 8.40 -12.43 -26.81
N ASP A 403 9.58 -12.74 -27.34
CA ASP A 403 10.11 -14.12 -27.41
C ASP A 403 10.90 -14.53 -26.15
N THR A 404 10.92 -13.65 -25.14
CA THR A 404 11.59 -13.88 -23.86
C THR A 404 10.96 -15.03 -23.10
N LYS A 405 11.76 -15.75 -22.32
CA LYS A 405 11.30 -16.79 -21.39
C LYS A 405 11.56 -16.29 -19.97
N PRO A 406 10.59 -15.64 -19.33
CA PRO A 406 10.79 -15.03 -18.02
C PRO A 406 11.19 -16.09 -17.00
N LYS A 407 12.16 -15.75 -16.16
CA LYS A 407 12.66 -16.61 -15.11
C LYS A 407 13.24 -15.78 -13.97
N SER A 408 13.11 -16.29 -12.77
CA SER A 408 13.69 -15.68 -11.57
C SER A 408 14.56 -16.68 -10.81
N HIS A 409 15.59 -16.18 -10.14
CA HIS A 409 16.41 -16.93 -9.19
C HIS A 409 16.25 -16.42 -7.75
N ASN A 410 15.31 -15.50 -7.52
CA ASN A 410 15.02 -14.88 -6.23
C ASN A 410 13.54 -14.47 -6.16
N ILE A 411 12.63 -15.39 -6.52
CA ILE A 411 11.22 -15.06 -6.82
C ILE A 411 10.45 -14.42 -5.67
N PHE A 412 10.86 -14.67 -4.41
CA PHE A 412 10.22 -14.08 -3.22
C PHE A 412 11.01 -12.92 -2.63
N SER A 413 11.97 -12.37 -3.38
CA SER A 413 12.90 -11.37 -2.86
C SER A 413 13.64 -11.91 -1.62
N ARG A 414 14.61 -11.15 -1.12
CA ARG A 414 15.14 -11.36 0.24
C ARG A 414 15.91 -10.16 0.73
N LYS A 415 16.13 -10.05 2.02
CA LYS A 415 17.03 -9.03 2.57
C LYS A 415 18.50 -9.34 2.27
N ASN A 416 19.28 -8.32 1.93
CA ASN A 416 20.74 -8.38 1.91
C ASN A 416 21.31 -8.24 3.35
N ARG A 417 22.64 -8.19 3.49
CA ARG A 417 23.29 -8.10 4.81
C ARG A 417 23.01 -6.78 5.51
N GLU A 418 22.69 -5.75 4.72
CA GLU A 418 22.36 -4.40 5.13
C GLU A 418 20.85 -4.24 5.44
N GLY A 419 20.05 -5.31 5.26
CA GLY A 419 18.61 -5.31 5.55
C GLY A 419 17.71 -4.80 4.42
N ALA A 420 18.28 -4.40 3.27
CA ALA A 420 17.53 -3.96 2.11
C ALA A 420 17.03 -5.14 1.27
N TRP A 421 15.84 -5.01 0.69
CA TRP A 421 15.26 -6.03 -0.20
C TRP A 421 16.04 -6.12 -1.51
N THR A 422 16.35 -7.35 -1.90
CA THR A 422 16.92 -7.70 -3.20
C THR A 422 15.82 -8.15 -4.13
N ASP A 423 15.82 -7.63 -5.35
CA ASP A 423 14.82 -7.90 -6.39
C ASP A 423 13.38 -7.65 -5.87
N PRO A 424 13.06 -6.42 -5.43
CA PRO A 424 11.70 -6.11 -4.97
C PRO A 424 10.71 -6.36 -6.11
N ARG A 425 9.53 -6.90 -5.78
CA ARG A 425 8.44 -7.20 -6.72
C ARG A 425 8.72 -8.30 -7.75
N GLU A 426 9.84 -9.02 -7.63
CA GLU A 426 10.28 -10.03 -8.60
C GLU A 426 9.21 -11.07 -9.00
N PHE A 427 8.36 -11.52 -8.06
CA PHE A 427 7.23 -12.40 -8.38
C PHE A 427 6.28 -11.75 -9.39
N THR A 428 5.84 -10.54 -9.07
CA THR A 428 4.87 -9.78 -9.85
C THR A 428 5.45 -9.37 -11.20
N GLU A 429 6.70 -8.93 -11.24
CA GLU A 429 7.40 -8.61 -12.49
C GLU A 429 7.57 -9.84 -13.38
N THR A 430 7.97 -11.00 -12.82
CA THR A 430 8.07 -12.26 -13.58
C THR A 430 6.71 -12.68 -14.16
N ALA A 431 5.62 -12.43 -13.42
CA ALA A 431 4.26 -12.71 -13.89
C ALA A 431 3.83 -11.74 -15.02
N ILE A 432 4.13 -10.45 -14.89
CA ILE A 432 3.87 -9.45 -15.92
C ILE A 432 4.64 -9.79 -17.20
N ASP A 433 5.95 -10.06 -17.08
CA ASP A 433 6.81 -10.49 -18.18
C ASP A 433 6.25 -11.74 -18.89
N LEU A 434 5.62 -12.66 -18.15
CA LEU A 434 4.97 -13.84 -18.73
C LEU A 434 3.77 -13.46 -19.60
N PHE A 435 2.97 -12.47 -19.21
CA PHE A 435 1.86 -11.98 -20.04
C PHE A 435 2.35 -11.19 -21.26
N GLU A 436 3.48 -10.49 -21.16
CA GLU A 436 4.14 -9.82 -22.29
C GLU A 436 4.86 -10.77 -23.25
N SER A 437 5.17 -11.99 -22.80
CA SER A 437 5.78 -13.04 -23.61
C SER A 437 4.77 -13.91 -24.37
N LYS A 438 5.20 -14.47 -25.51
CA LYS A 438 4.48 -15.51 -26.26
C LYS A 438 4.43 -16.86 -25.53
N VAL A 439 5.33 -17.11 -24.58
CA VAL A 439 5.39 -18.43 -23.90
C VAL A 439 4.27 -18.57 -22.87
N ALA A 440 3.84 -19.79 -22.60
CA ALA A 440 2.75 -20.05 -21.65
C ALA A 440 3.22 -20.21 -20.20
N ILE A 441 4.51 -20.46 -19.97
CA ILE A 441 5.05 -20.83 -18.65
C ILE A 441 6.31 -20.00 -18.34
N ALA A 442 6.37 -19.46 -17.14
CA ALA A 442 7.57 -18.90 -16.52
C ALA A 442 7.91 -19.67 -15.22
N LYS A 443 9.17 -19.62 -14.80
CA LYS A 443 9.64 -20.31 -13.59
C LYS A 443 10.49 -19.39 -12.74
N GLY A 444 10.11 -19.23 -11.48
CA GLY A 444 10.90 -18.58 -10.45
C GLY A 444 11.46 -19.60 -9.47
N LYS A 445 12.65 -19.35 -8.94
CA LYS A 445 13.21 -20.14 -7.83
C LYS A 445 13.44 -19.25 -6.62
N THR A 446 13.35 -19.83 -5.43
CA THR A 446 13.86 -19.18 -4.22
C THR A 446 15.38 -19.08 -4.31
N ARG A 447 15.94 -18.04 -3.70
CA ARG A 447 17.40 -17.90 -3.63
C ARG A 447 18.00 -18.87 -2.63
N GLU A 448 17.27 -19.14 -1.57
CA GLU A 448 17.57 -20.09 -0.51
C GLU A 448 17.44 -21.53 -1.01
N THR A 449 18.33 -22.40 -0.53
CA THR A 449 18.45 -23.79 -0.96
C THR A 449 18.42 -24.82 0.18
N ASP A 450 18.45 -24.37 1.43
CA ASP A 450 18.47 -25.22 2.63
C ASP A 450 17.19 -25.02 3.44
N PRO A 451 16.47 -26.08 3.84
CA PRO A 451 16.75 -27.50 3.65
C PRO A 451 16.39 -28.03 2.25
N VAL A 452 15.73 -27.20 1.42
CA VAL A 452 15.42 -27.48 0.00
C VAL A 452 15.17 -26.15 -0.72
N GLN A 453 15.49 -26.10 -2.02
CA GLN A 453 15.11 -24.96 -2.87
C GLN A 453 13.67 -25.13 -3.36
N TYR A 454 12.89 -24.06 -3.41
CA TYR A 454 11.54 -24.06 -3.97
C TYR A 454 11.51 -23.47 -5.38
N GLN A 455 10.61 -23.97 -6.22
CA GLN A 455 10.24 -23.40 -7.50
C GLN A 455 8.80 -22.93 -7.47
N VAL A 456 8.58 -21.74 -8.02
CA VAL A 456 7.28 -21.21 -8.41
C VAL A 456 7.14 -21.41 -9.92
N THR A 457 6.08 -22.10 -10.35
CA THR A 457 5.71 -22.23 -11.75
C THR A 457 4.49 -21.36 -12.01
N LEU A 458 4.65 -20.41 -12.93
CA LEU A 458 3.59 -19.50 -13.37
C LEU A 458 3.10 -19.98 -14.74
N GLU A 459 1.82 -20.29 -14.88
CA GLU A 459 1.25 -20.82 -16.11
C GLU A 459 0.01 -20.04 -16.54
N LYS A 460 0.01 -19.59 -17.81
CA LYS A 460 -1.17 -19.03 -18.46
C LYS A 460 -2.12 -20.17 -18.82
N ALA A 461 -3.14 -20.36 -17.98
CA ALA A 461 -4.32 -21.13 -18.29
C ALA A 461 -5.09 -20.53 -19.48
N LYS A 462 -6.08 -21.28 -19.98
CA LYS A 462 -6.87 -20.90 -21.17
C LYS A 462 -7.62 -19.56 -21.00
N ASP A 463 -8.03 -19.28 -19.78
CA ASP A 463 -8.75 -18.09 -19.32
C ASP A 463 -7.84 -17.06 -18.63
N SER A 464 -6.51 -17.26 -18.68
CA SER A 464 -5.56 -16.24 -18.25
C SER A 464 -5.48 -15.10 -19.25
N HIS A 465 -5.55 -13.88 -18.74
CA HIS A 465 -5.53 -12.68 -19.58
C HIS A 465 -4.68 -11.58 -18.96
N GLY A 466 -3.85 -10.94 -19.78
CA GLY A 466 -3.17 -9.69 -19.46
C GLY A 466 -3.99 -8.50 -19.95
N PHE A 467 -3.96 -7.41 -19.19
CA PHE A 467 -4.67 -6.16 -19.45
C PHE A 467 -3.68 -5.00 -19.36
N ARG A 468 -3.80 -4.03 -20.29
CA ARG A 468 -2.99 -2.81 -20.29
C ARG A 468 -3.85 -1.58 -20.50
N GLY A 469 -3.49 -0.49 -19.87
CA GLY A 469 -4.08 0.83 -20.04
C GLY A 469 -3.18 1.89 -19.41
N PHE A 470 -3.69 3.12 -19.29
CA PHE A 470 -2.98 4.23 -18.66
C PHE A 470 -3.84 4.76 -17.51
N ASP A 471 -3.20 5.16 -16.42
CA ASP A 471 -3.89 5.84 -15.32
C ASP A 471 -4.06 7.35 -15.58
N GLY A 472 -4.61 8.07 -14.60
CA GLY A 472 -4.79 9.52 -14.68
C GLY A 472 -3.50 10.33 -14.75
N GLN A 473 -2.34 9.69 -14.54
CA GLN A 473 -1.01 10.29 -14.61
C GLN A 473 -0.28 9.96 -15.94
N ASP A 474 -0.99 9.39 -16.92
CA ASP A 474 -0.46 8.88 -18.19
C ASP A 474 0.63 7.80 -17.99
N VAL A 475 0.61 7.09 -16.86
CA VAL A 475 1.53 5.97 -16.58
C VAL A 475 0.88 4.67 -17.03
N GLU A 476 1.63 3.85 -17.77
CA GLU A 476 1.13 2.54 -18.20
C GLU A 476 0.90 1.62 -16.99
N ARG A 477 -0.28 0.99 -16.95
CA ARG A 477 -0.71 0.05 -15.94
C ARG A 477 -0.97 -1.32 -16.54
N LEU A 478 -0.26 -2.31 -15.99
CA LEU A 478 -0.38 -3.70 -16.37
C LEU A 478 -1.07 -4.48 -15.26
N SER A 479 -2.02 -5.31 -15.67
CA SER A 479 -2.82 -6.13 -14.77
C SER A 479 -3.01 -7.52 -15.40
N PHE A 480 -3.27 -8.53 -14.59
CA PHE A 480 -3.56 -9.86 -15.10
C PHE A 480 -4.62 -10.58 -14.28
N ALA A 481 -5.35 -11.48 -14.93
CA ALA A 481 -6.33 -12.34 -14.28
C ALA A 481 -6.05 -13.81 -14.58
N ASN A 482 -6.43 -14.66 -13.63
CA ASN A 482 -6.46 -16.12 -13.76
C ASN A 482 -5.11 -16.78 -14.06
N LEU A 483 -4.01 -16.27 -13.52
CA LEU A 483 -2.70 -16.92 -13.64
C LEU A 483 -2.63 -18.12 -12.68
N SER A 484 -2.33 -19.31 -13.20
CA SER A 484 -2.14 -20.50 -12.38
C SER A 484 -0.75 -20.51 -11.75
N VAL A 485 -0.69 -20.77 -10.45
CA VAL A 485 0.55 -20.79 -9.66
C VAL A 485 0.70 -22.11 -8.92
N ASP A 486 1.84 -22.76 -9.15
CA ASP A 486 2.30 -23.93 -8.40
C ASP A 486 3.57 -23.59 -7.62
N ILE A 487 3.65 -24.02 -6.36
CA ILE A 487 4.83 -23.86 -5.50
C ILE A 487 5.24 -25.22 -4.96
N GLY A 488 6.47 -25.63 -5.20
CA GLY A 488 6.96 -26.91 -4.68
C GLY A 488 8.48 -27.03 -4.62
N PRO A 489 9.00 -28.02 -3.89
CA PRO A 489 10.43 -28.25 -3.74
C PRO A 489 11.05 -28.74 -5.06
N ILE A 490 12.30 -28.35 -5.30
CA ILE A 490 13.17 -28.93 -6.32
C ILE A 490 13.91 -30.09 -5.66
N LEU A 491 13.48 -31.32 -5.97
CA LEU A 491 14.04 -32.57 -5.41
C LEU A 491 15.08 -33.23 -6.29
#